data_AF-A0A7D9HVN3-F1
#
_entry.id   AF-A0A7D9HVN3-F1
#
_cell.length_a   1.000
_cell.length_b   1.000
_cell.length_c   1.000
_cell.angle_alpha   90.00
_cell.angle_beta   90.00
_cell.angle_gamma   90.00
#
_symmetry.space_group_name_H-M   'P 1'
#
loop_
_entity.id
_entity.type
_entity.pdbx_description
1 polymer ?
#
loop_
_entity_poly.entity_id
_entity_poly.type
_entity_poly.pdbx_seq_one_letter_code
_entity_poly.pdbx_strand_id
1 'polypeptide(L)'
;MSEPRTRVPRPNDQASDLGYKSEKLYQLAKSRAGYIGVITKVYKEISDMIAYNNFIVGYISLKLNKFDQAWCEFVGVHEKYLVLIEHETEKESACVSYEEQRKRKLNLDAMVTEWRQ
;
A
#
# COMPACT_ATOMS: atom_id res chain seq x y z
N MET A 1 -31.62 1.61 44.09
CA MET A 1 -30.75 0.96 43.09
C MET A 1 -31.27 1.38 41.73
N SER A 2 -30.53 2.21 40.99
CA SER A 2 -30.94 2.73 39.69
C SER A 2 -30.33 1.88 38.59
N GLU A 3 -31.16 1.32 37.72
CA GLU A 3 -30.70 0.57 36.54
C GLU A 3 -29.98 1.50 35.55
N PRO A 4 -28.91 1.01 34.86
CA PRO A 4 -28.23 1.80 33.85
C PRO A 4 -29.12 1.88 32.60
N ARG A 5 -29.47 3.11 32.19
CA ARG A 5 -30.12 3.35 30.90
C ARG A 5 -29.16 3.00 29.78
N THR A 6 -29.31 1.82 29.20
CA THR A 6 -28.65 1.44 27.95
C THR A 6 -29.18 2.35 26.85
N ARG A 7 -28.36 3.34 26.46
CA ARG A 7 -28.70 4.28 25.39
C ARG A 7 -28.66 3.51 24.07
N VAL A 8 -29.83 3.14 23.56
CA VAL A 8 -29.94 2.50 22.24
C VAL A 8 -29.50 3.51 21.18
N PRO A 9 -28.47 3.22 20.35
CA PRO A 9 -28.02 4.12 19.29
C PRO A 9 -29.17 4.41 18.32
N ARG A 10 -29.30 5.67 17.87
CA ARG A 10 -30.35 6.02 16.91
C ARG A 10 -29.97 5.46 15.53
N PRO A 11 -30.94 4.98 14.72
CA PRO A 11 -30.68 4.43 13.39
C PRO A 11 -29.86 5.36 12.46
N ASN A 12 -30.00 6.67 12.66
CA ASN A 12 -29.29 7.69 11.90
C ASN A 12 -27.77 7.70 12.17
N ASP A 13 -27.36 7.36 13.40
CA ASP A 13 -25.95 7.34 13.80
C ASP A 13 -25.20 6.16 13.15
N GLN A 14 -25.90 5.03 12.96
CA GLN A 14 -25.35 3.84 12.28
C GLN A 14 -25.20 4.04 10.78
N ALA A 15 -26.16 4.73 10.12
CA ALA A 15 -26.06 5.06 8.71
C ALA A 15 -24.89 6.02 8.42
N SER A 16 -24.64 6.99 9.30
CA SER A 16 -23.48 7.88 9.18
C SER A 16 -22.13 7.18 9.40
N ASP A 17 -22.07 6.20 10.32
CA ASP A 17 -20.85 5.42 10.56
C ASP A 17 -20.51 4.50 9.39
N LEU A 18 -21.51 3.83 8.81
CA LEU A 18 -21.36 3.01 7.59
C LEU A 18 -20.92 3.85 6.38
N GLY A 19 -21.51 5.03 6.19
CA GLY A 19 -21.12 5.97 5.14
C GLY A 19 -19.67 6.46 5.30
N TYR A 20 -19.26 6.78 6.52
CA TYR A 20 -17.88 7.17 6.81
C TYR A 20 -16.87 6.03 6.57
N LYS A 21 -17.20 4.81 6.98
CA LYS A 21 -16.37 3.62 6.72
C LYS A 21 -16.23 3.34 5.23
N SER A 22 -17.33 3.41 4.49
CA SER A 22 -17.36 3.23 3.03
C SER A 22 -16.44 4.23 2.32
N GLU A 23 -16.57 5.52 2.63
CA GLU A 23 -15.75 6.57 2.02
C GLU A 23 -14.27 6.38 2.37
N LYS A 24 -13.96 6.08 3.64
CA LYS A 24 -12.59 5.84 4.09
C LYS A 24 -11.96 4.63 3.41
N LEU A 25 -12.71 3.53 3.26
CA LEU A 25 -12.26 2.33 2.57
C LEU A 25 -11.96 2.64 1.09
N TYR A 26 -12.83 3.40 0.43
CA TYR A 26 -12.63 3.84 -0.95
C TYR A 26 -11.35 4.69 -1.10
N GLN A 27 -11.13 5.65 -0.21
CA GLN A 27 -9.93 6.49 -0.25
C GLN A 27 -8.64 5.68 -0.03
N LEU A 28 -8.67 4.72 0.90
CA LEU A 28 -7.55 3.82 1.13
C LEU A 28 -7.29 2.92 -0.09
N ALA A 29 -8.33 2.36 -0.72
CA ALA A 29 -8.21 1.57 -1.94
C ALA A 29 -7.55 2.37 -3.06
N LYS A 30 -8.01 3.61 -3.28
CA LYS A 30 -7.48 4.53 -4.29
C LYS A 30 -6.01 4.88 -4.00
N SER A 31 -5.70 5.22 -2.76
CA SER A 31 -4.33 5.55 -2.34
C SER A 31 -3.39 4.35 -2.51
N ARG A 32 -3.84 3.15 -2.10
CA ARG A 32 -3.11 1.89 -2.27
C ARG A 32 -2.79 1.62 -3.74
N ALA A 33 -3.79 1.72 -4.63
CA ALA A 33 -3.60 1.56 -6.06
C ALA A 33 -2.62 2.61 -6.64
N GLY A 34 -2.70 3.85 -6.16
CA GLY A 34 -1.77 4.92 -6.52
C GLY A 34 -0.32 4.57 -6.18
N TYR A 35 -0.06 4.10 -4.96
CA TYR A 35 1.29 3.71 -4.55
C TYR A 35 1.81 2.48 -5.30
N ILE A 36 0.95 1.49 -5.60
CA ILE A 36 1.32 0.37 -6.49
C ILE A 36 1.78 0.88 -7.86
N GLY A 37 1.08 1.87 -8.42
CA GLY A 37 1.46 2.50 -9.68
C GLY A 37 2.83 3.18 -9.61
N VAL A 38 3.11 3.91 -8.51
CA VAL A 38 4.41 4.54 -8.27
C VAL A 38 5.52 3.49 -8.13
N ILE A 39 5.32 2.47 -7.29
CA ILE A 39 6.25 1.35 -7.09
C ILE A 39 6.58 0.69 -8.44
N THR A 40 5.56 0.36 -9.23
CA THR A 40 5.73 -0.30 -10.53
C THR A 40 6.53 0.57 -11.50
N LYS A 41 6.24 1.88 -11.55
CA LYS A 41 6.95 2.82 -12.42
C LYS A 41 8.42 2.95 -12.01
N VAL A 42 8.69 3.18 -10.73
CA VAL A 42 10.07 3.39 -10.24
C VAL A 42 10.88 2.09 -10.35
N TYR A 43 10.27 0.92 -10.09
CA TYR A 43 10.89 -0.38 -10.34
C TYR A 43 11.42 -0.48 -11.77
N LYS A 44 10.54 -0.21 -12.75
CA LYS A 44 10.92 -0.27 -14.16
C LYS A 44 12.04 0.72 -14.50
N GLU A 45 11.93 1.96 -14.01
CA GLU A 45 12.97 2.97 -14.20
C GLU A 45 14.32 2.47 -13.68
N ILE A 46 14.39 1.88 -12.48
CA ILE A 46 15.64 1.34 -11.93
C ILE A 46 16.15 0.13 -12.73
N SER A 47 15.27 -0.81 -13.07
CA SER A 47 15.63 -1.99 -13.88
C SER A 47 16.21 -1.59 -15.23
N ASP A 48 15.58 -0.64 -15.93
CA ASP A 48 16.07 -0.11 -17.19
C ASP A 48 17.45 0.54 -16.97
N MET A 49 17.63 1.34 -15.91
CA MET A 49 18.92 1.98 -15.63
C MET A 49 20.06 1.00 -15.40
N ILE A 50 19.80 -0.06 -14.63
CA ILE A 50 20.79 -1.11 -14.37
C ILE A 50 21.10 -1.87 -15.66
N ALA A 51 20.09 -2.21 -16.46
CA ALA A 51 20.27 -2.98 -17.71
C ALA A 51 21.08 -2.22 -18.78
N TYR A 52 20.86 -0.91 -18.93
CA TYR A 52 21.54 -0.11 -19.96
C TYR A 52 22.90 0.44 -19.51
N ASN A 53 23.30 0.25 -18.24
CA ASN A 53 24.57 0.68 -17.65
C ASN A 53 25.00 2.13 -17.99
N ASN A 54 24.03 3.01 -18.22
CA ASN A 54 24.25 4.36 -18.80
C ASN A 54 23.90 5.49 -17.83
N PHE A 55 23.86 5.20 -16.53
CA PHE A 55 23.38 6.14 -15.53
C PHE A 55 24.36 6.37 -14.39
N ILE A 56 24.39 7.62 -13.92
CA ILE A 56 25.18 8.03 -12.77
C ILE A 56 24.62 7.34 -11.52
N VAL A 57 25.48 6.71 -10.71
CA VAL A 57 25.14 6.02 -9.45
C VAL A 57 24.22 6.84 -8.54
N GLY A 58 24.42 8.16 -8.49
CA GLY A 58 23.57 9.08 -7.72
C GLY A 58 22.11 9.12 -8.18
N TYR A 59 21.84 8.96 -9.47
CA TYR A 59 20.49 8.95 -10.01
C TYR A 59 19.75 7.65 -9.65
N ILE A 60 20.44 6.51 -9.71
CA ILE A 60 19.90 5.22 -9.24
C ILE A 60 19.58 5.30 -7.74
N SER A 61 20.48 5.90 -6.94
CA SER A 61 20.26 6.09 -5.50
C SER A 61 19.03 6.95 -5.19
N LEU A 62 18.81 8.02 -5.95
CA LEU A 62 17.61 8.85 -5.81
C LEU A 62 16.32 8.06 -6.11
N LYS A 63 16.36 7.20 -7.14
CA LYS A 63 15.21 6.36 -7.51
C LYS A 63 14.94 5.29 -6.45
N LEU A 64 15.99 4.69 -5.88
CA LEU A 64 15.85 3.74 -4.78
C LEU A 64 15.17 4.38 -3.56
N ASN A 65 15.60 5.58 -3.15
CA ASN A 65 14.93 6.31 -2.06
C ASN A 65 13.46 6.57 -2.36
N LYS A 66 13.13 6.93 -3.61
CA LYS A 66 11.73 7.14 -4.02
C LYS A 66 10.93 5.84 -4.00
N PHE A 67 11.55 4.72 -4.39
CA PHE A 67 10.93 3.40 -4.31
C PHE A 67 10.63 3.03 -2.86
N ASP A 68 11.61 3.16 -1.97
CA ASP A 68 11.48 2.82 -0.55
C ASP A 68 10.43 3.70 0.15
N GLN A 69 10.39 5.00 -0.16
CA GLN A 69 9.35 5.88 0.35
C GLN A 69 7.95 5.42 -0.11
N ALA A 70 7.77 5.14 -1.39
CA ALA A 70 6.48 4.66 -1.91
C ALA A 70 6.09 3.30 -1.33
N TRP A 71 7.08 2.43 -1.08
CA TRP A 71 6.89 1.14 -0.41
C TRP A 71 6.37 1.31 1.02
N CYS A 72 7.02 2.15 1.83
CA CYS A 72 6.59 2.41 3.20
C CYS A 72 5.16 2.97 3.27
N GLU A 73 4.84 3.94 2.40
CA GLU A 73 3.49 4.50 2.31
C GLU A 73 2.45 3.46 1.87
N PHE A 74 2.80 2.61 0.89
CA PHE A 74 1.96 1.50 0.46
C PHE A 74 1.64 0.54 1.61
N VAL A 75 2.66 0.11 2.38
CA VAL A 75 2.49 -0.79 3.53
C VAL A 75 1.54 -0.15 4.54
N GLY A 76 1.79 1.10 4.93
CA GLY A 76 0.97 1.80 5.91
C GLY A 76 -0.49 2.01 5.46
N VAL A 77 -0.73 2.25 4.18
CA VAL A 77 -2.10 2.31 3.63
C VAL A 77 -2.74 0.92 3.53
N HIS A 78 -1.98 -0.09 3.15
CA HIS A 78 -2.47 -1.46 3.02
C HIS A 78 -2.92 -2.05 4.37
N GLU A 79 -2.15 -1.83 5.44
CA GLU A 79 -2.52 -2.27 6.79
C GLU A 79 -3.83 -1.60 7.25
N LYS A 80 -3.96 -0.29 7.04
CA LYS A 80 -5.20 0.45 7.33
C LYS A 80 -6.38 -0.04 6.49
N TYR A 81 -6.12 -0.38 5.23
CA TYR A 81 -7.12 -0.93 4.32
C TYR A 81 -7.62 -2.29 4.80
N LEU A 82 -6.72 -3.21 5.15
CA LEU A 82 -7.08 -4.55 5.66
C LEU A 82 -7.95 -4.50 6.91
N VAL A 83 -7.72 -3.54 7.80
CA VAL A 83 -8.53 -3.36 9.02
C VAL A 83 -9.98 -2.97 8.71
N LEU A 84 -10.24 -2.30 7.58
CA LEU A 84 -11.57 -1.81 7.22
C LEU A 84 -12.33 -2.74 6.27
N ILE A 85 -11.67 -3.70 5.62
CA ILE A 85 -12.35 -4.69 4.79
C ILE A 85 -13.12 -5.66 5.70
N GLU A 86 -14.41 -5.85 5.42
CA GLU A 86 -15.24 -6.79 6.17
C GLU A 86 -15.30 -8.17 5.50
N HIS A 87 -15.25 -8.22 4.16
CA HIS A 87 -15.35 -9.46 3.39
C HIS A 87 -14.01 -10.20 3.28
N GLU A 88 -14.02 -11.50 3.59
CA GLU A 88 -12.80 -12.31 3.59
C GLU A 88 -12.16 -12.43 2.19
N THR A 89 -12.97 -12.57 1.14
CA THR A 89 -12.49 -12.64 -0.25
C THR A 89 -11.75 -11.38 -0.69
N GLU A 90 -12.18 -10.22 -0.20
CA GLU A 90 -11.50 -8.94 -0.47
C GLU A 90 -10.19 -8.83 0.30
N LYS A 91 -10.12 -9.38 1.53
CA LYS A 91 -8.87 -9.48 2.31
C LYS A 91 -7.86 -10.39 1.62
N GLU A 92 -8.29 -11.57 1.19
CA GLU A 92 -7.45 -12.52 0.45
C GLU A 92 -6.87 -11.86 -0.80
N SER A 93 -7.71 -11.18 -1.60
CA SER A 93 -7.26 -10.43 -2.78
C SER A 93 -6.25 -9.33 -2.43
N ALA A 94 -6.51 -8.58 -1.35
CA ALA A 94 -5.60 -7.55 -0.87
C ALA A 94 -4.24 -8.13 -0.41
N CYS A 95 -4.25 -9.29 0.25
CA CYS A 95 -3.06 -10.03 0.69
C CYS A 95 -2.25 -10.58 -0.50
N VAL A 96 -2.91 -11.17 -1.49
CA VAL A 96 -2.26 -11.63 -2.73
C VAL A 96 -1.54 -10.47 -3.40
N SER A 97 -2.24 -9.36 -3.58
CA SER A 97 -1.67 -8.15 -4.18
C SER A 97 -0.53 -7.56 -3.34
N TYR A 98 -0.56 -7.68 -2.00
CA TYR A 98 0.57 -7.30 -1.15
C TYR A 98 1.79 -8.18 -1.36
N GLU A 99 1.62 -9.51 -1.41
CA GLU A 99 2.72 -10.44 -1.66
C GLU A 99 3.36 -10.24 -3.04
N GLU A 100 2.59 -9.86 -4.05
CA GLU A 100 3.14 -9.47 -5.36
C GLU A 100 4.07 -8.26 -5.25
N GLN A 101 3.66 -7.23 -4.52
CA GLN A 101 4.51 -6.05 -4.32
C GLN A 101 5.73 -6.37 -3.45
N ARG A 102 5.58 -7.25 -2.45
CA ARG A 102 6.68 -7.72 -1.62
C ARG A 102 7.72 -8.49 -2.44
N LYS A 103 7.29 -9.39 -3.32
CA LYS A 103 8.18 -10.07 -4.28
C LYS A 103 8.90 -9.07 -5.17
N ARG A 104 8.22 -8.02 -5.63
CA ARG A 104 8.83 -6.94 -6.42
C ARG A 104 9.93 -6.19 -5.66
N LYS A 105 9.72 -5.87 -4.37
CA LYS A 105 10.76 -5.29 -3.50
C LYS A 105 11.98 -6.21 -3.42
N LEU A 106 11.76 -7.50 -3.15
CA LEU A 106 12.85 -8.47 -3.03
C LEU A 106 13.65 -8.61 -4.33
N ASN A 107 12.96 -8.65 -5.48
CA ASN A 107 13.63 -8.72 -6.78
C ASN A 107 14.46 -7.45 -7.06
N LEU A 108 13.95 -6.28 -6.69
CA LEU A 108 14.70 -5.03 -6.82
C LEU A 108 15.96 -5.06 -5.95
N ASP A 109 15.84 -5.51 -4.70
CA ASP A 109 16.96 -5.59 -3.77
C ASP A 109 18.06 -6.55 -4.26
N ALA A 110 17.66 -7.70 -4.81
CA ALA A 110 18.59 -8.63 -5.45
C ALA A 110 19.32 -7.98 -6.63
N MET A 111 18.58 -7.37 -7.56
CA MET A 111 19.15 -6.70 -8.74
C MET A 111 20.12 -5.56 -8.37
N VAL A 112 19.79 -4.78 -7.35
CA VAL A 112 20.67 -3.70 -6.85
C VAL A 112 21.91 -4.25 -6.17
N THR A 113 21.77 -5.37 -5.45
CA THR A 113 22.91 -6.03 -4.79
C THR A 113 23.88 -6.57 -5.84
N GLU A 114 23.38 -7.21 -6.89
CA GLU A 114 24.18 -7.70 -8.02
C GLU A 114 24.87 -6.55 -8.78
N TRP A 115 24.16 -5.45 -9.05
CA TRP A 115 24.71 -4.30 -9.76
C TRP A 115 25.85 -3.59 -9.00
N ARG A 116 25.86 -3.66 -7.67
CA ARG A 116 26.89 -3.02 -6.82
C ARG A 116 28.17 -3.84 -6.68
N GLN A 117 28.20 -5.07 -7.19
CA GLN A 117 29.38 -5.95 -7.18
C GLN A 117 30.29 -5.64 -8.38
#